data_AF-A0A2V5QLJ2-F1
#
_entry.id   AF-A0A2V5QLJ2-F1
#
_cell.length_a   1.000
_cell.length_b   1.000
_cell.length_c   1.000
_cell.angle_alpha   90.00
_cell.angle_beta   90.00
_cell.angle_gamma   90.00
#
_symmetry.space_group_name_H-M   'P 1'
#
loop_
_entity.id
_entity.type
_entity.pdbx_description
1 polymer ?
#
loop_
_entity_poly.entity_id
_entity_poly.type
_entity_poly.pdbx_seq_one_letter_code
_entity_poly.pdbx_strand_id
1 'polypeptide(L)'
;MPSLTGLLSKWPLVRQIRERKDGTGLESMSDKTRAMHARTDGASIARSICPYCGVGCGQLVYHKDGKLISIEGDPESPISQGNLCPKGAASYQLLTHSRREMKMKYR
;
A
#
# COMPACT_ATOMS: atom_id res chain seq x y z
N MET A 1 -0.95 -23.55 26.38
CA MET A 1 0.31 -23.88 25.68
C MET A 1 -0.03 -24.59 24.38
N PRO A 2 0.52 -24.19 23.22
CA PRO A 2 0.29 -24.92 21.97
C PRO A 2 0.79 -26.38 22.14
N SER A 3 0.00 -27.36 21.70
CA SER A 3 0.38 -28.77 21.78
C SER A 3 1.58 -29.06 20.89
N LEU A 4 2.42 -30.03 21.27
CA LEU A 4 3.62 -30.43 20.53
C LEU A 4 3.27 -30.80 19.07
N THR A 5 2.13 -31.47 18.87
CA THR A 5 1.55 -31.83 17.57
C THR A 5 1.13 -30.62 16.75
N GLY A 6 0.60 -29.58 17.40
CA GLY A 6 0.26 -28.30 16.77
C GLY A 6 1.49 -27.51 16.31
N LEU A 7 2.63 -27.66 17.01
CA LEU A 7 3.88 -27.02 16.61
C LEU A 7 4.54 -27.75 15.44
N LEU A 8 4.62 -29.08 15.49
CA LEU A 8 5.20 -29.92 14.44
C LEU A 8 4.43 -29.84 13.11
N SER A 9 3.10 -29.71 13.17
CA SER A 9 2.26 -29.57 11.96
C SER A 9 2.37 -28.21 11.28
N LYS A 10 2.87 -27.17 11.96
CA LYS A 10 3.17 -25.86 11.37
C LYS A 10 4.52 -25.80 10.67
N TRP A 11 5.37 -26.81 10.84
CA TRP A 11 6.72 -26.81 10.30
C TRP A 11 6.70 -26.96 8.78
N PRO A 12 7.42 -26.10 8.02
CA PRO A 12 7.33 -26.07 6.55
C PRO A 12 7.60 -27.43 5.89
N LEU A 13 8.60 -28.16 6.38
CA LEU A 13 8.95 -29.50 5.88
C LEU A 13 7.81 -30.52 6.09
N VAL A 14 7.15 -30.49 7.24
CA VAL A 14 6.03 -31.39 7.55
C VAL A 14 4.82 -31.06 6.67
N ARG A 15 4.56 -29.77 6.42
CA ARG A 15 3.48 -29.33 5.51
C ARG A 15 3.75 -29.73 4.06
N GLN A 16 5.00 -29.59 3.59
CA GLN A 16 5.42 -29.98 2.25
C GLN A 16 5.27 -31.49 2.02
N ILE A 17 5.71 -32.31 2.97
CA ILE A 17 5.58 -33.77 2.91
C ILE A 17 4.10 -34.18 2.94
N ARG A 18 3.29 -33.55 3.80
CA ARG A 18 1.86 -33.88 3.96
C ARG A 18 1.01 -33.44 2.76
N GLU A 19 1.29 -32.28 2.19
CA GLU A 19 0.54 -31.72 1.06
C GLU A 19 1.11 -32.15 -0.31
N ARG A 20 2.25 -32.87 -0.34
CA ARG A 20 3.01 -33.25 -1.57
C ARG A 20 3.24 -32.07 -2.52
N LYS A 21 3.63 -30.91 -1.96
CA LYS A 21 3.94 -29.70 -2.74
C LYS A 21 5.45 -29.46 -2.79
N ASP A 22 5.87 -28.69 -3.79
CA ASP A 22 7.28 -28.43 -4.10
C ASP A 22 7.96 -27.40 -3.18
N GLY A 23 7.23 -26.80 -2.24
CA GLY A 23 7.77 -25.86 -1.28
C GLY A 23 7.85 -24.42 -1.80
N THR A 24 7.38 -24.16 -3.02
CA THR A 24 7.33 -22.81 -3.61
C THR A 24 5.93 -22.19 -3.53
N GLY A 25 4.93 -22.96 -3.12
CA GLY A 25 3.55 -22.52 -3.02
C GLY A 25 3.17 -21.92 -1.66
N LEU A 26 1.86 -21.83 -1.43
CA LEU A 26 1.27 -21.28 -0.21
C LEU A 26 1.75 -21.98 1.07
N GLU A 27 2.21 -23.23 0.98
CA GLU A 27 2.74 -24.04 2.09
C GLU A 27 4.00 -23.45 2.73
N SER A 28 4.79 -22.67 1.98
CA SER A 28 5.98 -21.97 2.50
C SER A 28 5.66 -20.59 3.08
N MET A 29 4.45 -20.07 2.83
CA MET A 29 4.04 -18.78 3.37
C MET A 29 3.79 -18.87 4.88
N SER A 30 4.46 -17.99 5.62
CA SER A 30 4.20 -17.80 7.05
C SER A 30 2.78 -17.27 7.28
N ASP A 31 2.21 -17.58 8.46
CA ASP A 31 0.92 -17.03 8.88
C ASP A 31 0.94 -15.49 8.86
N LYS A 32 2.09 -14.88 9.17
CA LYS A 32 2.31 -13.43 9.08
C LYS A 32 2.15 -12.92 7.64
N THR A 33 2.77 -13.61 6.67
CA THR A 33 2.70 -13.24 5.25
C THR A 33 1.26 -13.37 4.74
N ARG A 34 0.55 -14.43 5.16
CA ARG A 34 -0.86 -14.64 4.78
C ARG A 34 -1.80 -13.58 5.34
N ALA A 35 -1.48 -13.02 6.51
CA ALA A 35 -2.27 -11.95 7.13
C ALA A 35 -1.94 -10.54 6.62
N MET A 36 -0.90 -10.38 5.79
CA MET A 36 -0.59 -9.08 5.20
C MET A 36 -1.66 -8.70 4.16
N HIS A 37 -2.19 -7.50 4.31
CA HIS A 37 -3.13 -6.87 3.39
C HIS A 37 -2.52 -5.60 2.83
N ALA A 38 -3.05 -5.10 1.71
CA ALA A 38 -2.59 -3.86 1.13
C ALA A 38 -2.82 -2.69 2.10
N ARG A 39 -1.87 -1.76 2.15
CA ARG A 39 -2.01 -0.51 2.95
C ARG A 39 -3.26 0.32 2.59
N THR A 40 -3.73 0.16 1.36
CA THR A 40 -4.92 0.82 0.80
C THR A 40 -6.21 0.03 1.00
N ASP A 41 -6.15 -1.17 1.61
CA ASP A 41 -7.33 -2.01 1.80
C ASP A 41 -8.39 -1.31 2.66
N GLY A 42 -9.63 -1.27 2.18
CA GLY A 42 -10.74 -0.53 2.80
C GLY A 42 -10.61 1.00 2.79
N ALA A 43 -9.71 1.59 2.00
CA ALA A 43 -9.63 3.04 1.83
C ALA A 43 -10.62 3.55 0.77
N SER A 44 -11.16 4.74 0.99
CA SER A 44 -11.92 5.47 -0.04
C SER A 44 -10.95 6.16 -1.01
N ILE A 45 -11.38 6.35 -2.24
CA ILE A 45 -10.55 6.91 -3.32
C ILE A 45 -11.19 8.20 -3.82
N ALA A 46 -10.42 9.29 -3.81
CA ALA A 46 -10.75 10.51 -4.51
C ALA A 46 -9.84 10.67 -5.74
N ARG A 47 -10.42 11.03 -6.89
CA ARG A 47 -9.64 11.34 -8.10
C ARG A 47 -9.19 12.80 -8.07
N SER A 48 -7.94 13.04 -8.44
CA SER A 48 -7.33 14.37 -8.47
C SER A 48 -6.31 14.48 -9.61
N ILE A 49 -5.71 15.67 -9.74
CA ILE A 49 -4.64 15.98 -10.68
C ILE A 49 -3.41 16.40 -9.89
N CYS A 50 -2.24 15.90 -10.31
CA CYS A 50 -0.96 16.27 -9.71
C CYS A 50 -0.67 17.77 -9.89
N PRO A 51 -0.46 18.55 -8.79
CA PRO A 51 -0.28 19.99 -8.87
C PRO A 51 1.17 20.42 -9.14
N TYR A 52 2.12 19.49 -9.29
CA TYR A 52 3.55 19.84 -9.31
C TYR A 52 4.05 20.52 -10.58
N CYS A 53 3.52 20.15 -11.74
CA CYS A 53 3.94 20.70 -13.03
C CYS A 53 2.78 20.74 -14.02
N GLY A 54 2.99 21.37 -15.17
CA GLY A 54 1.94 21.56 -16.19
C GLY A 54 1.51 20.31 -16.96
N VAL A 55 2.04 19.12 -16.66
CA VAL A 55 1.62 17.88 -17.32
C VAL A 55 0.20 17.49 -16.89
N GLY A 56 -0.14 17.67 -15.61
CA GLY A 56 -1.47 17.32 -15.11
C GLY A 56 -1.74 15.81 -15.05
N CYS A 57 -0.75 15.01 -14.60
CA CYS A 57 -0.94 13.57 -14.38
C CYS A 57 -2.14 13.30 -13.46
N GLY A 58 -3.00 12.33 -13.80
CA GLY A 58 -4.11 11.91 -12.94
C GLY A 58 -3.61 11.15 -11.71
N GLN A 59 -4.29 11.34 -10.59
CA GLN A 59 -3.93 10.76 -9.29
C GLN A 59 -5.14 10.13 -8.60
N LEU A 60 -4.91 8.97 -7.98
CA LEU A 60 -5.81 8.32 -7.04
C LEU A 60 -5.34 8.63 -5.63
N VAL A 61 -6.18 9.35 -4.88
CA VAL A 61 -5.92 9.80 -3.52
C VAL A 61 -6.67 8.89 -2.57
N TYR A 62 -5.95 7.98 -1.92
CA TYR A 62 -6.51 7.03 -0.96
C TYR A 62 -6.60 7.66 0.43
N HIS A 63 -7.77 7.63 1.05
CA HIS A 63 -8.01 8.20 2.37
C HIS A 63 -8.94 7.32 3.22
N LYS A 64 -8.80 7.42 4.55
CA LYS A 64 -9.77 6.91 5.54
C LYS A 64 -10.02 7.96 6.59
N ASP A 65 -11.28 8.13 6.99
CA ASP A 65 -11.67 9.05 8.06
C ASP A 65 -11.12 10.48 7.88
N GLY A 66 -11.12 10.96 6.63
CA GLY A 66 -10.58 12.26 6.25
C GLY A 66 -9.05 12.39 6.28
N LYS A 67 -8.31 11.31 6.55
CA LYS A 67 -6.85 11.28 6.56
C LYS A 67 -6.30 10.62 5.30
N LEU A 68 -5.32 11.28 4.70
CA LEU A 68 -4.59 10.76 3.55
C LEU A 68 -3.72 9.55 3.95
N ILE A 69 -3.77 8.48 3.16
CA ILE A 69 -3.00 7.24 3.39
C ILE A 69 -1.98 7.01 2.28
N SER A 70 -2.38 7.22 1.02
CA SER A 70 -1.52 7.00 -0.14
C SER A 70 -1.98 7.86 -1.32
N ILE A 71 -1.04 8.13 -2.22
CA ILE A 71 -1.33 8.66 -3.55
C ILE A 71 -0.68 7.75 -4.57
N GLU A 72 -1.45 7.36 -5.58
CA GLU A 72 -0.98 6.57 -6.72
C GLU A 72 -1.42 7.25 -8.02
N GLY A 73 -0.86 6.86 -9.16
CA GLY A 73 -1.29 7.39 -10.45
C GLY A 73 -2.61 6.79 -10.87
N ASP A 74 -3.46 7.57 -11.55
CA ASP A 74 -4.72 7.10 -12.11
C ASP A 74 -4.49 6.40 -13.46
N PRO A 75 -4.70 5.07 -13.58
CA PRO A 75 -4.58 4.33 -14.83
C PRO A 75 -5.55 4.84 -15.91
N GLU A 76 -6.67 5.43 -15.52
CA GLU A 76 -7.67 6.00 -16.45
C GLU A 76 -7.30 7.40 -16.94
N SER A 77 -6.20 7.99 -16.43
CA SER A 77 -5.74 9.30 -16.88
C SER A 77 -5.34 9.25 -18.37
N PRO A 78 -5.91 10.10 -19.24
CA PRO A 78 -5.53 10.15 -20.66
C PRO A 78 -4.11 10.68 -20.86
N ILE A 79 -3.54 11.34 -19.85
CA ILE A 79 -2.22 11.96 -19.92
C ILE A 79 -1.13 11.03 -19.42
N SER A 80 -1.33 10.39 -18.26
CA SER A 80 -0.29 9.64 -17.58
C SER A 80 -0.50 8.13 -17.55
N GLN A 81 -1.72 7.62 -17.76
CA GLN A 81 -2.04 6.19 -17.72
C GLN A 81 -1.48 5.49 -16.48
N GLY A 82 -1.60 6.12 -15.31
CA GLY A 82 -1.08 5.61 -14.03
C GLY A 82 0.38 5.95 -13.72
N ASN A 83 1.14 6.53 -14.65
CA ASN A 83 2.55 6.83 -14.45
C ASN A 83 2.78 8.18 -13.76
N LEU A 84 3.35 8.15 -12.56
CA LEU A 84 3.80 9.35 -11.85
C LEU A 84 5.31 9.45 -11.87
N CYS A 85 5.84 10.66 -12.14
CA CYS A 85 7.25 10.97 -11.88
C CYS A 85 7.51 11.01 -10.36
N PRO A 86 8.79 11.00 -9.91
CA PRO A 86 9.11 11.04 -8.48
C PRO A 86 8.49 12.22 -7.72
N LYS A 87 8.33 13.38 -8.38
CA LYS A 87 7.63 14.55 -7.81
C LYS A 87 6.14 14.24 -7.58
N GLY A 88 5.47 13.69 -8.59
CA GLY A 88 4.06 13.31 -8.48
C GLY A 88 3.81 12.25 -7.42
N ALA A 89 4.66 11.22 -7.35
CA ALA A 89 4.60 10.20 -6.31
C ALA A 89 4.83 10.80 -4.90
N ALA A 90 5.69 11.82 -4.78
CA ALA A 90 5.97 12.50 -3.52
C ALA A 90 4.89 13.53 -3.11
N SER A 91 3.84 13.76 -3.91
CA SER A 91 2.75 14.71 -3.57
C SER A 91 2.04 14.42 -2.26
N TYR A 92 2.10 13.18 -1.78
CA TYR A 92 1.68 12.80 -0.43
C TYR A 92 2.31 13.69 0.66
N GLN A 93 3.57 14.09 0.48
CA GLN A 93 4.31 14.91 1.44
C GLN A 93 3.81 16.36 1.49
N LEU A 94 3.13 16.87 0.45
CA LEU A 94 2.57 18.22 0.48
C LEU A 94 1.53 18.41 1.59
N LEU A 95 0.82 17.33 1.96
CA LEU A 95 -0.19 17.33 3.02
C LEU A 95 0.32 16.78 4.36
N THR A 96 1.33 15.92 4.34
CA THR A 96 1.76 15.12 5.51
C THR A 96 3.10 15.54 6.09
N HIS A 97 3.89 16.34 5.38
CA HIS A 97 5.21 16.76 5.85
C HIS A 97 5.09 17.63 7.12
N SER A 98 5.93 17.36 8.12
CA SER A 98 5.92 18.02 9.44
C SER A 98 6.04 19.55 9.40
N ARG A 99 6.85 20.07 8.46
CA ARG A 99 7.02 21.51 8.17
C ARG A 99 5.82 22.19 7.48
N ARG A 100 4.70 21.52 7.23
CA ARG A 100 3.53 22.16 6.63
C ARG A 100 2.96 23.19 7.60
N GLU A 101 2.92 24.44 7.17
CA GLU A 101 2.36 25.54 7.95
C GLU A 101 0.84 25.45 7.99
N MET A 102 0.30 25.28 9.20
CA MET A 102 -1.15 25.17 9.44
C MET A 102 -1.75 26.44 10.03
N LYS A 103 -0.92 27.47 10.27
CA LYS A 103 -1.32 28.73 10.88
C LYS A 103 -0.87 29.89 10.00
N MET A 104 -1.71 30.93 9.96
CA MET A 104 -1.36 32.20 9.33
C MET A 104 -0.17 32.83 10.05
N LYS A 105 0.82 33.33 9.29
CA LYS A 105 1.95 34.09 9.83
C LYS A 105 1.81 35.54 9.39
N TYR A 106 1.95 36.45 10.33
CA TYR A 106 2.10 37.88 10.03
C TYR A 106 3.58 38.21 9.91
N ARG A 107 3.92 39.21 9.07
CA ARG A 107 5.29 39.67 8.84
C ARG A 107 5.65 40.77 9.82
#